data_AF-A0A370H2R1-F1
#
_entry.id   AF-A0A370H2R1-F1
#
_cell.length_a   1.000
_cell.length_b   1.000
_cell.length_c   1.000
_cell.angle_alpha   90.00
_cell.angle_beta   90.00
_cell.angle_gamma   90.00
#
_symmetry.space_group_name_H-M   'P 1'
#
loop_
_entity.id
_entity.type
_entity.pdbx_description
1 polymer ?
#
loop_
_entity_poly.entity_id
_entity_poly.type
_entity_poly.pdbx_seq_one_letter_code
_entity_poly.pdbx_strand_id
1 'polypeptide(L)'
;MSNARKIGVIHTSRATIDVFGQLIKEREPNATVINLLDDSILPELRENGGDLDAVEPRWRTYARIMSEQSVDLILNACSSIGDLCARAQGDIAQPIVRVDAGMARDAVSRGSRIGVLATLSTTLKPTGDLLRRTAQEQARTIVLDEVLVEGAYAALLQGDQTRHNALIACALDAATRSNDLVVLAQASMARVLPQIGKSQQARVLTSPPYAVDEVVRQLEQLGVQP
;
A
#
# COMPACT_ATOMS: atom_id res chain seq x y z
N MET A 1 6.74 11.48 -30.66
CA MET A 1 7.28 10.48 -29.71
C MET A 1 6.77 10.88 -28.35
N SER A 2 5.87 10.12 -27.72
CA SER A 2 5.49 10.40 -26.34
C SER A 2 6.73 10.20 -25.47
N ASN A 3 7.11 11.20 -24.68
CA ASN A 3 8.18 11.01 -23.70
C ASN A 3 7.83 9.82 -22.81
N ALA A 4 8.81 8.92 -22.60
CA ALA A 4 8.66 7.79 -21.70
C ALA A 4 8.31 8.33 -20.30
N ARG A 5 7.19 7.87 -19.74
CA ARG A 5 6.73 8.29 -18.40
C ARG A 5 7.76 7.91 -17.36
N LYS A 6 7.98 8.74 -16.36
CA LYS A 6 8.93 8.48 -15.28
C LYS A 6 8.19 8.44 -13.94
N ILE A 7 8.25 7.28 -13.28
CA ILE A 7 7.54 7.03 -12.01
C ILE A 7 8.59 6.92 -10.90
N GLY A 8 8.54 7.81 -9.92
CA GLY A 8 9.32 7.68 -8.69
C GLY A 8 8.58 6.79 -7.70
N VAL A 9 9.25 5.81 -7.10
CA VAL A 9 8.65 4.95 -6.07
C VAL A 9 9.49 5.02 -4.80
N ILE A 10 8.85 5.38 -3.69
CA ILE A 10 9.49 5.44 -2.37
C ILE A 10 9.07 4.20 -1.58
N HIS A 11 10.05 3.40 -1.19
CA HIS A 11 9.89 2.14 -0.49
C HIS A 11 10.45 2.23 0.92
N THR A 12 9.86 1.47 1.83
CA THR A 12 10.43 1.20 3.16
C THR A 12 10.76 -0.29 3.37
N SER A 13 10.56 -1.10 2.34
CA SER A 13 10.84 -2.54 2.37
C SER A 13 11.23 -3.03 0.99
N ARG A 14 12.33 -3.80 0.93
CA ARG A 14 12.82 -4.47 -0.29
C ARG A 14 11.75 -5.33 -0.95
N ALA A 15 10.85 -5.93 -0.16
CA ALA A 15 9.79 -6.80 -0.66
C ALA A 15 8.80 -6.11 -1.61
N THR A 16 8.73 -4.76 -1.58
CA THR A 16 7.82 -3.99 -2.43
C THR A 16 8.43 -3.59 -3.77
N ILE A 17 9.77 -3.61 -3.91
CA ILE A 17 10.47 -3.17 -5.14
C ILE A 17 10.08 -4.06 -6.31
N ASP A 18 10.23 -5.38 -6.18
CA ASP A 18 9.90 -6.32 -7.25
C ASP A 18 8.40 -6.34 -7.57
N VAL A 19 7.56 -6.23 -6.53
CA VAL A 19 6.09 -6.23 -6.68
C VAL A 19 5.63 -5.05 -7.53
N PHE A 20 6.08 -3.83 -7.20
CA PHE A 20 5.71 -2.65 -7.99
C PHE A 20 6.43 -2.61 -9.34
N GLY A 21 7.69 -3.04 -9.41
CA GLY A 21 8.43 -3.11 -10.66
C GLY A 21 7.74 -4.01 -11.70
N GLN A 22 7.23 -5.17 -11.29
CA GLN A 22 6.49 -6.08 -12.16
C GLN A 22 5.14 -5.49 -12.58
N LEU A 23 4.31 -5.08 -11.61
CA LEU A 23 2.97 -4.56 -11.90
C LEU A 23 2.99 -3.28 -12.75
N ILE A 24 3.93 -2.35 -12.48
CA ILE A 24 4.08 -1.15 -13.29
C ILE A 24 4.52 -1.53 -14.71
N LYS A 25 5.48 -2.46 -14.88
CA LYS A 25 5.91 -2.90 -16.22
C LYS A 25 4.80 -3.57 -17.02
N GLU A 26 3.91 -4.31 -16.37
CA GLU A 26 2.75 -4.94 -17.02
C GLU A 26 1.74 -3.90 -17.52
N ARG A 27 1.56 -2.80 -16.78
CA ARG A 27 0.52 -1.80 -17.04
C ARG A 27 1.01 -0.61 -17.86
N GLU A 28 2.26 -0.23 -17.68
CA GLU A 28 2.96 0.86 -18.38
C GLU A 28 4.34 0.36 -18.87
N PRO A 29 4.39 -0.47 -19.93
CA PRO A 29 5.63 -1.13 -20.37
C PRO A 29 6.76 -0.17 -20.76
N ASN A 30 6.41 1.07 -21.12
CA ASN A 30 7.34 2.11 -21.55
C ASN A 30 7.73 3.07 -20.41
N ALA A 31 7.23 2.88 -19.19
CA ALA A 31 7.60 3.72 -18.07
C ALA A 31 9.01 3.42 -17.56
N THR A 32 9.74 4.47 -17.23
CA THR A 32 10.97 4.42 -16.45
C THR A 32 10.62 4.48 -14.98
N VAL A 33 10.98 3.44 -14.22
CA VAL A 33 10.76 3.39 -12.77
C VAL A 33 12.05 3.77 -12.04
N ILE A 34 11.95 4.69 -11.10
CA ILE A 34 13.06 5.09 -10.21
C ILE A 34 12.67 4.70 -8.79
N ASN A 35 13.46 3.84 -8.15
CA ASN A 35 13.20 3.38 -6.80
C ASN A 35 14.13 4.09 -5.80
N LEU A 36 13.58 4.54 -4.68
CA LEU A 36 14.32 4.90 -3.48
C LEU A 36 13.84 4.03 -2.34
N LEU A 37 14.77 3.38 -1.65
CA LEU A 37 14.49 2.56 -0.49
C LEU A 37 15.12 3.18 0.75
N ASP A 38 14.32 3.38 1.79
CA ASP A 38 14.80 3.57 3.15
C ASP A 38 14.24 2.45 4.04
N ASP A 39 15.03 1.39 4.21
CA ASP A 39 14.68 0.23 5.03
C ASP A 39 14.85 0.48 6.55
N SER A 40 15.21 1.70 6.97
CA SER A 40 15.29 2.11 8.38
C SER A 40 14.00 2.73 8.95
N ILE A 41 13.11 3.25 8.10
CA ILE A 41 11.85 3.88 8.53
C ILE A 41 10.96 2.92 9.32
N LEU A 42 10.75 1.70 8.83
CA LEU A 42 9.87 0.74 9.53
C LEU A 42 10.44 0.29 10.89
N PRO A 43 11.74 -0.03 11.03
CA PRO A 43 12.36 -0.23 12.34
C PRO A 43 12.15 0.95 13.29
N GLU A 44 12.42 2.18 12.85
CA GLU A 44 12.28 3.37 13.69
C GLU A 44 10.83 3.59 14.15
N LEU A 45 9.86 3.45 13.22
CA LEU A 45 8.44 3.52 13.56
C LEU A 45 7.99 2.43 14.54
N ARG A 46 8.64 1.26 14.54
CA ARG A 46 8.32 0.22 15.52
C ARG A 46 8.84 0.57 16.90
N GLU A 47 9.99 1.24 16.99
CA GLU A 47 10.63 1.63 18.25
C GLU A 47 9.97 2.86 18.88
N ASN A 48 9.49 3.80 18.07
CA ASN A 48 8.89 5.06 18.54
C ASN A 48 7.35 5.01 18.64
N GLY A 49 6.73 3.84 18.43
CA GLY A 49 5.27 3.68 18.54
C GLY A 49 4.47 4.16 17.31
N GLY A 50 5.11 4.33 16.16
CA GLY A 50 4.49 4.75 14.91
C GLY A 50 4.45 6.26 14.71
N ASP A 51 5.32 6.99 15.41
CA ASP A 51 5.43 8.44 15.30
C ASP A 51 5.98 8.85 13.93
N LEU A 52 5.09 9.39 13.09
CA LEU A 52 5.40 9.84 11.75
C LEU A 52 6.24 11.11 11.72
N ASP A 53 6.22 11.93 12.77
CA ASP A 53 6.94 13.21 12.82
C ASP A 53 8.46 12.97 12.84
N ALA A 54 8.90 11.86 13.44
CA ALA A 54 10.29 11.43 13.45
C ALA A 54 10.86 11.16 12.04
N VAL A 55 10.03 10.63 11.12
CA VAL A 55 10.48 10.20 9.79
C VAL A 55 10.07 11.15 8.66
N GLU A 56 9.12 12.06 8.91
CA GLU A 56 8.57 12.97 7.90
C GLU A 56 9.62 13.85 7.21
N PRO A 57 10.55 14.55 7.91
CA PRO A 57 11.51 15.43 7.25
C PRO A 57 12.38 14.69 6.23
N ARG A 58 12.73 13.45 6.55
CA ARG A 58 13.52 12.56 5.70
C ARG A 58 12.71 12.08 4.50
N TRP A 59 11.47 11.65 4.73
CA TRP A 59 10.57 11.26 3.64
C TRP A 59 10.32 12.41 2.65
N ARG A 60 10.11 13.64 3.16
CA ARG A 60 9.97 14.85 2.33
C ARG A 60 11.23 15.11 1.48
N THR A 61 12.40 14.85 2.04
CA THR A 61 13.66 14.93 1.29
C THR A 61 13.68 13.93 0.15
N TYR A 62 13.22 12.70 0.36
CA TYR A 62 13.10 11.69 -0.71
C TYR A 62 12.13 12.11 -1.80
N ALA A 63 10.97 12.64 -1.43
CA ALA A 63 10.00 13.16 -2.40
C ALA A 63 10.57 14.30 -3.24
N ARG A 64 11.34 15.22 -2.62
CA ARG A 64 12.04 16.29 -3.32
C ARG A 64 13.11 15.77 -4.28
N ILE A 65 13.91 14.79 -3.85
CA ILE A 65 14.90 14.13 -4.74
C ILE A 65 14.20 13.51 -5.96
N MET A 66 13.04 12.86 -5.77
CA MET A 66 12.24 12.34 -6.89
C MET A 66 11.77 13.46 -7.83
N SER A 67 11.27 14.57 -7.28
CA SER A 67 10.88 15.74 -8.07
C SER A 67 12.05 16.30 -8.89
N GLU A 68 13.24 16.42 -8.29
CA GLU A 68 14.46 16.89 -8.97
C GLU A 68 14.89 15.95 -10.13
N GLN A 69 14.53 14.66 -10.04
CA GLN A 69 14.74 13.70 -11.13
C GLN A 69 13.68 13.78 -12.25
N SER A 70 12.79 14.77 -12.19
CA SER A 70 11.74 15.03 -13.17
C SER A 70 10.84 13.81 -13.39
N VAL A 71 10.44 13.15 -12.30
CA VAL A 71 9.36 12.16 -12.34
C VAL A 71 8.05 12.85 -12.68
N ASP A 72 7.13 12.13 -13.33
CA ASP A 72 5.76 12.61 -13.59
C ASP A 72 4.88 12.48 -12.33
N LEU A 73 5.14 11.46 -11.51
CA LEU A 73 4.46 11.23 -10.22
C LEU A 73 5.33 10.43 -9.25
N ILE A 74 4.94 10.45 -7.98
CA ILE A 74 5.57 9.69 -6.90
C ILE A 74 4.55 8.66 -6.36
N LEU A 75 4.93 7.40 -6.29
CA LEU A 75 4.21 6.34 -5.57
C LEU A 75 4.88 6.11 -4.21
N ASN A 76 4.15 6.36 -3.13
CA ASN A 76 4.54 5.90 -1.80
C ASN A 76 4.09 4.45 -1.59
N ALA A 77 5.04 3.51 -1.65
CA ALA A 77 4.79 2.07 -1.61
C ALA A 77 4.58 1.49 -0.19
N CYS A 78 4.37 2.34 0.83
CA CYS A 78 4.24 1.92 2.22
C CYS A 78 3.02 2.53 2.92
N SER A 79 2.06 1.67 3.30
CA SER A 79 0.83 2.08 4.00
C SER A 79 1.09 2.69 5.39
N SER A 80 2.13 2.23 6.12
CA SER A 80 2.45 2.74 7.46
C SER A 80 2.81 4.22 7.48
N ILE A 81 3.34 4.75 6.38
CA ILE A 81 3.67 6.16 6.22
C ILE A 81 2.74 6.85 5.21
N GLY A 82 1.61 6.24 4.88
CA GLY A 82 0.70 6.74 3.84
C GLY A 82 0.15 8.13 4.14
N ASP A 83 -0.02 8.50 5.41
CA ASP A 83 -0.49 9.83 5.82
C ASP A 83 0.54 10.94 5.49
N LEU A 84 1.82 10.60 5.30
CA LEU A 84 2.83 11.57 4.83
C LEU A 84 2.56 12.08 3.42
N CYS A 85 1.86 11.29 2.58
CA CYS A 85 1.52 11.71 1.22
C CYS A 85 0.68 12.99 1.24
N ALA A 86 -0.37 13.03 2.06
CA ALA A 86 -1.23 14.19 2.19
C ALA A 86 -0.50 15.38 2.85
N ARG A 87 0.29 15.11 3.90
CA ARG A 87 1.07 16.15 4.61
C ARG A 87 2.06 16.85 3.67
N ALA A 88 2.65 16.11 2.73
CA ALA A 88 3.71 16.62 1.87
C ALA A 88 3.27 17.07 0.48
N GLN A 89 2.03 16.78 0.07
CA GLN A 89 1.56 17.12 -1.28
C GLN A 89 1.69 18.61 -1.62
N GLY A 90 1.54 19.51 -0.63
CA GLY A 90 1.67 20.95 -0.84
C GLY A 90 3.08 21.43 -1.19
N ASP A 91 4.11 20.65 -0.85
CA ASP A 91 5.52 21.00 -1.08
C ASP A 91 6.12 20.32 -2.32
N ILE A 92 5.36 19.43 -2.97
CA ILE A 92 5.79 18.62 -4.11
C ILE A 92 4.84 18.88 -5.27
N ALA A 93 5.39 19.34 -6.39
CA ALA A 93 4.59 19.71 -7.57
C ALA A 93 3.90 18.50 -8.22
N GLN A 94 4.56 17.34 -8.19
CA GLN A 94 4.05 16.10 -8.76
C GLN A 94 2.99 15.46 -7.86
N PRO A 95 1.99 14.77 -8.44
CA PRO A 95 1.05 13.97 -7.68
C PRO A 95 1.76 12.89 -6.85
N ILE A 96 1.34 12.75 -5.59
CA ILE A 96 1.80 11.69 -4.69
C ILE A 96 0.68 10.66 -4.52
N VAL A 97 0.88 9.47 -5.07
CA VAL A 97 -0.03 8.33 -4.93
C VAL A 97 0.31 7.56 -3.66
N ARG A 98 -0.69 7.42 -2.78
CA ARG A 98 -0.63 6.54 -1.62
C ARG A 98 -1.06 5.13 -2.01
N VAL A 99 -0.22 4.13 -1.74
CA VAL A 99 -0.42 2.73 -2.17
C VAL A 99 -1.78 2.11 -1.85
N ASP A 100 -2.34 2.36 -0.67
CA ASP A 100 -3.57 1.75 -0.15
C ASP A 100 -4.83 2.59 -0.39
N ALA A 101 -4.72 3.78 -0.99
CA ALA A 101 -5.85 4.69 -1.17
C ALA A 101 -6.93 4.12 -2.11
N GLY A 102 -6.53 3.58 -3.27
CA GLY A 102 -7.48 2.97 -4.22
C GLY A 102 -8.18 1.74 -3.63
N MET A 103 -7.42 0.91 -2.90
CA MET A 103 -7.93 -0.26 -2.21
C MET A 103 -8.94 0.13 -1.12
N ALA A 104 -8.66 1.17 -0.33
CA ALA A 104 -9.58 1.64 0.70
C ALA A 104 -10.90 2.16 0.11
N ARG A 105 -10.83 2.92 -1.01
CA ARG A 105 -12.04 3.38 -1.71
C ARG A 105 -12.90 2.21 -2.17
N ASP A 106 -12.30 1.20 -2.76
CA ASP A 106 -13.02 0.01 -3.22
C ASP A 106 -13.58 -0.83 -2.05
N ALA A 107 -12.76 -1.08 -1.02
CA ALA A 107 -13.17 -1.82 0.17
C ALA A 107 -14.42 -1.20 0.82
N VAL A 108 -14.40 0.12 1.02
CA VAL A 108 -15.54 0.88 1.58
C VAL A 108 -16.74 0.84 0.63
N SER A 109 -16.53 0.91 -0.69
CA SER A 109 -17.62 0.88 -1.67
C SER A 109 -18.31 -0.48 -1.80
N ARG A 110 -17.67 -1.58 -1.40
CA ARG A 110 -18.23 -2.94 -1.56
C ARG A 110 -18.58 -3.62 -0.25
N GLY A 111 -17.90 -3.28 0.85
CA GLY A 111 -18.09 -3.90 2.16
C GLY A 111 -18.92 -3.05 3.12
N SER A 112 -19.61 -3.73 4.04
CA SER A 112 -20.18 -3.12 5.24
C SER A 112 -19.48 -3.61 6.51
N ARG A 113 -19.00 -4.86 6.50
CA ARG A 113 -18.10 -5.40 7.51
C ARG A 113 -16.79 -5.87 6.87
N ILE A 114 -15.69 -5.22 7.23
CA ILE A 114 -14.40 -5.36 6.55
C ILE A 114 -13.36 -5.87 7.56
N GLY A 115 -12.79 -7.04 7.26
CA GLY A 115 -11.66 -7.57 8.02
C GLY A 115 -10.36 -6.90 7.55
N VAL A 116 -9.53 -6.42 8.46
CA VAL A 116 -8.24 -5.79 8.14
C VAL A 116 -7.14 -6.61 8.75
N LEU A 117 -6.37 -7.33 7.94
CA LEU A 117 -5.28 -8.18 8.40
C LEU A 117 -3.96 -7.48 8.16
N ALA A 118 -3.15 -7.40 9.20
CA ALA A 118 -1.77 -6.96 9.13
C ALA A 118 -0.88 -7.88 9.98
N THR A 119 0.41 -7.88 9.71
CA THR A 119 1.47 -8.55 10.46
C THR A 119 2.29 -7.55 11.31
N LEU A 120 2.05 -6.25 11.12
CA LEU A 120 2.66 -5.15 11.86
C LEU A 120 1.58 -4.22 12.44
N SER A 121 1.69 -3.90 13.73
CA SER A 121 0.82 -2.92 14.41
C SER A 121 0.92 -1.53 13.79
N THR A 122 2.13 -1.14 13.37
CA THR A 122 2.42 0.12 12.66
C THR A 122 1.77 0.20 11.28
N THR A 123 1.16 -0.89 10.77
CA THR A 123 0.37 -0.89 9.53
C THR A 123 -1.13 -1.02 9.80
N LEU A 124 -1.50 -1.79 10.84
CA LEU A 124 -2.91 -2.07 11.16
C LEU A 124 -3.68 -0.77 11.42
N LYS A 125 -3.19 0.05 12.35
CA LYS A 125 -3.86 1.30 12.74
C LYS A 125 -3.97 2.29 11.56
N PRO A 126 -2.90 2.64 10.82
CA PRO A 126 -3.01 3.56 9.69
C PRO A 126 -3.96 3.10 8.57
N THR A 127 -4.04 1.78 8.34
CA THR A 127 -4.96 1.22 7.34
C THR A 127 -6.42 1.30 7.82
N GLY A 128 -6.67 0.98 9.09
CA GLY A 128 -7.99 1.13 9.70
C GLY A 128 -8.47 2.58 9.72
N ASP A 129 -7.60 3.52 10.11
CA ASP A 129 -7.89 4.95 10.08
C ASP A 129 -8.21 5.44 8.65
N LEU A 130 -7.45 4.99 7.64
CA LEU A 130 -7.73 5.29 6.24
C LEU A 130 -9.12 4.80 5.83
N LEU A 131 -9.48 3.56 6.15
CA LEU A 131 -10.80 3.00 5.83
C LEU A 131 -11.93 3.78 6.50
N ARG A 132 -11.77 4.16 7.78
CA ARG A 132 -12.77 4.97 8.51
C ARG A 132 -12.95 6.35 7.87
N ARG A 133 -11.85 7.05 7.54
CA ARG A 133 -11.90 8.34 6.84
C ARG A 133 -12.56 8.22 5.47
N THR A 134 -12.18 7.19 4.71
CA THR A 134 -12.77 6.92 3.39
C THR A 134 -14.27 6.64 3.50
N ALA A 135 -14.73 5.95 4.55
CA ALA A 135 -16.15 5.72 4.81
C ALA A 135 -16.91 7.02 5.12
N GLN A 136 -16.31 7.93 5.88
CA GLN A 136 -16.87 9.26 6.12
C GLN A 136 -17.00 10.05 4.81
N GLU A 137 -15.94 10.08 3.98
CA GLU A 137 -15.94 10.76 2.69
C GLU A 137 -17.00 10.20 1.72
N GLN A 138 -17.23 8.89 1.75
CA GLN A 138 -18.26 8.24 0.92
C GLN A 138 -19.65 8.22 1.54
N ALA A 139 -19.84 8.83 2.73
CA ALA A 139 -21.09 8.79 3.50
C ALA A 139 -21.62 7.35 3.74
N ARG A 140 -20.71 6.42 4.08
CA ARG A 140 -21.03 5.02 4.35
C ARG A 140 -20.73 4.63 5.79
N THR A 141 -21.53 3.70 6.32
CA THR A 141 -21.26 3.06 7.59
C THR A 141 -20.53 1.74 7.36
N ILE A 142 -19.39 1.56 8.02
CA ILE A 142 -18.62 0.31 7.99
C ILE A 142 -18.31 -0.15 9.42
N VAL A 143 -18.14 -1.46 9.59
CA VAL A 143 -17.56 -2.08 10.78
C VAL A 143 -16.22 -2.69 10.39
N LEU A 144 -15.17 -2.41 11.17
CA LEU A 144 -13.84 -2.95 10.93
C LEU A 144 -13.51 -4.02 11.96
N ASP A 145 -13.11 -5.20 11.48
CA ASP A 145 -12.52 -6.27 12.28
C ASP A 145 -11.00 -6.28 12.05
N GLU A 146 -10.27 -5.57 12.90
CA GLU A 146 -8.81 -5.39 12.79
C GLU A 146 -8.07 -6.57 13.45
N VAL A 147 -7.24 -7.28 12.68
CA VAL A 147 -6.55 -8.49 13.12
C VAL A 147 -5.04 -8.35 12.88
N LEU A 148 -4.27 -8.41 13.97
CA LEU A 148 -2.83 -8.56 13.92
C LEU A 148 -2.46 -10.05 13.85
N VAL A 149 -1.88 -10.48 12.73
CA VAL A 149 -1.37 -11.84 12.51
C VAL A 149 0.03 -11.93 13.12
N GLU A 150 0.08 -12.23 14.42
CA GLU A 150 1.32 -12.32 15.18
C GLU A 150 2.30 -13.35 14.62
N GLY A 151 3.59 -13.07 14.70
CA GLY A 151 4.66 -13.97 14.27
C GLY A 151 4.88 -14.07 12.75
N ALA A 152 3.92 -13.64 11.92
CA ALA A 152 4.06 -13.70 10.46
C ALA A 152 5.22 -12.81 9.97
N TYR A 153 5.31 -11.56 10.44
CA TYR A 153 6.40 -10.67 10.06
C TYR A 153 7.79 -11.20 10.45
N ALA A 154 7.90 -11.80 11.66
CA ALA A 154 9.15 -12.40 12.12
C ALA A 154 9.57 -13.58 11.24
N ALA A 155 8.62 -14.44 10.84
CA ALA A 155 8.88 -15.53 9.91
C ALA A 155 9.38 -15.01 8.55
N LEU A 156 8.80 -13.92 8.03
CA LEU A 156 9.26 -13.28 6.79
C LEU A 156 10.71 -12.78 6.90
N LEU A 157 11.08 -12.13 8.01
CA LEU A 157 12.45 -11.65 8.24
C LEU A 157 13.47 -12.78 8.33
N GLN A 158 13.06 -13.95 8.82
CA GLN A 158 13.89 -15.15 8.90
C GLN A 158 13.95 -15.93 7.58
N GLY A 159 13.25 -15.47 6.53
CA GLY A 159 13.13 -16.18 5.25
C GLY A 159 12.19 -17.38 5.27
N ASP A 160 11.47 -17.62 6.38
CA ASP A 160 10.49 -18.70 6.51
C ASP A 160 9.14 -18.31 5.88
N GLN A 161 9.11 -18.36 4.56
CA GLN A 161 7.94 -18.01 3.76
C GLN A 161 6.78 -18.98 4.00
N THR A 162 7.07 -20.26 4.24
CA THR A 162 6.06 -21.29 4.48
C THR A 162 5.26 -20.97 5.74
N ARG A 163 5.95 -20.67 6.84
CA ARG A 163 5.28 -20.28 8.10
C ARG A 163 4.56 -18.95 7.99
N HIS A 164 5.16 -17.95 7.35
CA HIS A 164 4.51 -16.66 7.09
C HIS A 164 3.17 -16.85 6.37
N ASN A 165 3.17 -17.62 5.27
CA ASN A 165 1.96 -17.83 4.47
C ASN A 165 0.90 -18.66 5.21
N ALA A 166 1.31 -19.68 5.97
CA ALA A 166 0.39 -20.50 6.76
C ALA A 166 -0.36 -19.70 7.84
N LEU A 167 0.34 -18.81 8.54
CA LEU A 167 -0.27 -17.92 9.55
C LEU A 167 -1.30 -16.99 8.91
N ILE A 168 -0.96 -16.39 7.76
CA ILE A 168 -1.88 -15.50 7.04
C ILE A 168 -3.08 -16.27 6.50
N ALA A 169 -2.89 -17.46 5.93
CA ALA A 169 -3.98 -18.28 5.40
C ALA A 169 -5.00 -18.63 6.49
N CYS A 170 -4.53 -19.01 7.68
CA CYS A 170 -5.38 -19.29 8.84
C CYS A 170 -6.20 -18.06 9.27
N ALA A 171 -5.53 -16.91 9.41
CA ALA A 171 -6.21 -15.66 9.76
C ALA A 171 -7.23 -15.23 8.68
N LEU A 172 -6.89 -15.41 7.41
CA LEU A 172 -7.74 -15.07 6.27
C LEU A 172 -9.00 -15.93 6.20
N ASP A 173 -8.86 -17.24 6.45
CA ASP A 173 -9.99 -18.16 6.53
C ASP A 173 -10.96 -17.77 7.65
N ALA A 174 -10.44 -17.44 8.85
CA ALA A 174 -11.26 -16.92 9.93
C ALA A 174 -11.95 -15.59 9.58
N ALA A 175 -11.20 -14.64 8.99
CA ALA A 175 -11.74 -13.33 8.65
C ALA A 175 -12.82 -13.39 7.56
N THR A 176 -12.65 -14.23 6.54
CA THR A 176 -13.62 -14.37 5.42
C THR A 176 -14.93 -15.06 5.82
N ARG A 177 -14.99 -15.70 7.01
CA ARG A 177 -16.24 -16.21 7.60
C ARG A 177 -17.08 -15.12 8.27
N SER A 178 -16.43 -14.12 8.86
CA SER A 178 -17.09 -13.09 9.66
C SER A 178 -17.21 -11.73 8.95
N ASN A 179 -16.62 -11.58 7.77
CA ASN A 179 -16.57 -10.32 7.03
C ASN A 179 -17.02 -10.49 5.58
N ASP A 180 -17.63 -9.44 5.02
CA ASP A 180 -18.04 -9.38 3.61
C ASP A 180 -16.80 -9.33 2.70
N LEU A 181 -15.77 -8.65 3.18
CA LEU A 181 -14.55 -8.34 2.46
C LEU A 181 -13.37 -8.32 3.44
N VAL A 182 -12.20 -8.73 2.97
CA VAL A 182 -10.97 -8.74 3.76
C VAL A 182 -9.88 -7.94 3.03
N VAL A 183 -9.26 -7.01 3.75
CA VAL A 183 -8.09 -6.25 3.31
C VAL A 183 -6.84 -6.90 3.88
N LEU A 184 -5.89 -7.24 3.00
CA LEU A 184 -4.53 -7.59 3.37
C LEU A 184 -3.68 -6.31 3.32
N ALA A 185 -3.39 -5.74 4.49
CA ALA A 185 -2.85 -4.39 4.63
C ALA A 185 -1.36 -4.27 4.23
N GLN A 186 -0.68 -5.39 3.94
CA GLN A 186 0.72 -5.42 3.53
C GLN A 186 0.91 -6.20 2.23
N ALA A 187 1.68 -5.63 1.31
CA ALA A 187 1.95 -6.24 0.00
C ALA A 187 2.52 -7.67 0.09
N SER A 188 3.36 -7.96 1.10
CA SER A 188 3.92 -9.31 1.31
C SER A 188 2.86 -10.38 1.56
N MET A 189 1.69 -10.01 2.08
CA MET A 189 0.60 -10.94 2.38
C MET A 189 -0.10 -11.46 1.12
N ALA A 190 -0.01 -10.74 0.00
CA ALA A 190 -0.61 -11.13 -1.28
C ALA A 190 -0.11 -12.50 -1.79
N ARG A 191 1.05 -12.96 -1.30
CA ARG A 191 1.62 -14.29 -1.60
C ARG A 191 0.72 -15.45 -1.17
N VAL A 192 -0.24 -15.22 -0.28
CA VAL A 192 -1.21 -16.24 0.14
C VAL A 192 -2.33 -16.45 -0.90
N LEU A 193 -2.56 -15.48 -1.80
CA LEU A 193 -3.69 -15.51 -2.73
C LEU A 193 -3.74 -16.79 -3.59
N PRO A 194 -2.63 -17.30 -4.16
CA PRO A 194 -2.66 -18.55 -4.93
C PRO A 194 -3.05 -19.79 -4.12
N GLN A 195 -3.01 -19.72 -2.78
CA GLN A 195 -3.30 -20.84 -1.88
C GLN A 195 -4.77 -20.92 -1.46
N ILE A 196 -5.58 -19.91 -1.80
CA ILE A 196 -7.00 -19.84 -1.45
C ILE A 196 -7.89 -19.96 -2.70
N GLY A 197 -9.15 -20.37 -2.51
CA GLY A 197 -10.10 -20.55 -3.61
C GLY A 197 -10.49 -19.23 -4.30
N LYS A 198 -10.82 -19.28 -5.60
CA LYS A 198 -11.21 -18.09 -6.39
C LYS A 198 -12.37 -17.29 -5.77
N SER A 199 -13.34 -17.96 -5.16
CA SER A 199 -14.47 -17.32 -4.47
C SER A 199 -14.06 -16.56 -3.20
N GLN A 200 -13.00 -17.02 -2.51
CA GLN A 200 -12.39 -16.27 -1.42
C GLN A 200 -11.59 -15.10 -1.99
N GLN A 201 -10.77 -15.31 -3.03
CA GLN A 201 -9.97 -14.24 -3.65
C GLN A 201 -10.81 -13.04 -4.09
N ALA A 202 -12.03 -13.25 -4.60
CA ALA A 202 -12.94 -12.17 -4.99
C ALA A 202 -13.34 -11.22 -3.83
N ARG A 203 -13.20 -11.70 -2.59
CA ARG A 203 -13.48 -10.96 -1.36
C ARG A 203 -12.21 -10.49 -0.64
N VAL A 204 -11.03 -10.69 -1.23
CA VAL A 204 -9.74 -10.34 -0.63
C VAL A 204 -9.07 -9.25 -1.45
N LEU A 205 -8.73 -8.16 -0.79
CA LEU A 205 -8.07 -7.01 -1.39
C LEU A 205 -6.64 -6.87 -0.95
N THR A 206 -5.79 -6.48 -1.90
CA THR A 206 -4.39 -6.11 -1.66
C THR A 206 -4.13 -4.77 -2.33
N SER A 207 -3.28 -3.94 -1.73
CA SER A 207 -3.04 -2.58 -2.21
C SER A 207 -2.27 -2.45 -3.54
N PRO A 208 -1.29 -3.32 -3.91
CA PRO A 208 -0.45 -3.05 -5.07
C PRO A 208 -1.18 -2.91 -6.42
N PRO A 209 -2.17 -3.76 -6.77
CA PRO A 209 -2.91 -3.59 -8.03
C PRO A 209 -3.64 -2.23 -8.11
N TYR A 210 -4.33 -1.84 -7.03
CA TYR A 210 -5.04 -0.56 -6.95
C TYR A 210 -4.11 0.65 -7.02
N ALA A 211 -2.92 0.54 -6.42
CA ALA A 211 -1.91 1.58 -6.49
C ALA A 211 -1.44 1.80 -7.92
N VAL A 212 -1.16 0.71 -8.66
CA VAL A 212 -0.73 0.80 -10.05
C VAL A 212 -1.86 1.28 -10.96
N ASP A 213 -3.11 0.85 -10.74
CA ASP A 213 -4.28 1.40 -11.43
C ASP A 213 -4.37 2.92 -11.28
N GLU A 214 -4.19 3.42 -10.05
CA GLU A 214 -4.21 4.84 -9.76
C GLU A 214 -3.03 5.59 -10.39
N VAL A 215 -1.83 5.00 -10.39
CA VAL A 215 -0.65 5.54 -11.08
C VAL A 215 -0.93 5.72 -12.57
N VAL A 216 -1.44 4.68 -13.25
CA VAL A 216 -1.80 4.75 -14.68
C VAL A 216 -2.82 5.86 -14.93
N ARG A 217 -3.90 5.87 -14.16
CA ARG A 217 -4.98 6.86 -14.27
C ARG A 217 -4.45 8.30 -14.13
N GLN A 218 -3.50 8.54 -13.22
CA GLN A 218 -2.88 9.85 -13.01
C GLN A 218 -1.94 10.22 -14.18
N LEU A 219 -1.14 9.28 -14.69
CA LEU A 219 -0.28 9.51 -15.86
C LEU A 219 -1.09 9.88 -17.10
N GLU A 220 -2.21 9.17 -17.34
CA GLU A 220 -3.14 9.48 -18.42
C GLU A 220 -3.66 10.92 -18.30
N GLN A 221 -4.10 11.34 -17.12
CA GLN A 221 -4.57 12.71 -16.87
C GLN A 221 -3.50 13.77 -17.10
N LEU A 222 -2.23 13.49 -16.76
CA LEU A 222 -1.11 14.38 -17.05
C LEU A 222 -0.80 14.48 -18.55
N GLY A 223 -1.15 13.47 -19.34
CA GLY A 223 -0.95 13.47 -20.81
C GLY A 223 -2.06 14.14 -21.62
N VAL A 224 -3.18 14.48 -20.97
CA VAL A 224 -4.39 15.04 -21.60
C VAL A 224 -4.48 16.57 -21.37
N GLN A 225 -3.40 17.21 -20.91
CA GLN A 225 -3.39 18.68 -20.83
C GLN A 225 -3.46 19.30 -22.24
N PRO A 226 -4.40 20.24 -22.50
CA PRO A 226 -4.57 20.88 -23.80
C PRO A 226 -3.38 21.75 -24.22
#